data_AF-A0A2U1SPM6-F1
#
_entry.id   AF-A0A2U1SPM6-F1
#
_cell.length_a   1.000
_cell.length_b   1.000
_cell.length_c   1.000
_cell.angle_alpha   90.00
_cell.angle_beta   90.00
_cell.angle_gamma   90.00
#
_symmetry.space_group_name_H-M   'P 1'
#
loop_
_entity.id
_entity.type
_entity.pdbx_description
1 polymer ?
#
loop_
_entity_poly.entity_id
_entity_poly.type
_entity_poly.pdbx_seq_one_letter_code
_entity_poly.pdbx_strand_id
1 'polypeptide(L)'
;MDNFYSGREQTLAKHFILKKYLQALTFKLLEGGRRGLTYVDGFSGPWESKTADFSDTSFMIAINVLKVAHEKYKNKQIRCFFVEENRESYKQLESAVRAYHSPEQGFHVATFNGKFEDAIPQIEAFVGSSFALTFIDPTGWTGYPLPKIASLLRREGEVLVNFMFDHVNRFAGWDDPANLATFDPILGGPDWKDRLDPSLPRGRAVEKLFCGVIRSEGGFKHVLSTHVSKAVADRPHFSIVYGTRSPKGLTTFRNVEYDVLRGHEKRVSERRHEIKEAQSGQASLFAASELPEPNSFEAIVTENKENARAWIIRYLQEHQRPIQFGKLWELVLERFVLRETNVKDICVDLAAEGRIKAPWKAERRQKPNDRDAIEMLDKR
;
A
#
# COMPACT_ATOMS: atom_id res chain seq x y z
N MET A 1 15.51 9.65 -17.42
CA MET A 1 15.86 8.24 -17.15
C MET A 1 14.64 7.34 -17.45
N ASP A 2 13.80 7.65 -18.45
CA ASP A 2 12.38 7.25 -18.40
C ASP A 2 11.82 6.53 -19.64
N ASN A 3 12.67 5.99 -20.51
CA ASN A 3 12.19 5.32 -21.74
C ASN A 3 11.72 3.85 -21.51
N PHE A 4 11.98 3.26 -20.33
CA PHE A 4 11.68 1.84 -20.05
C PHE A 4 10.22 1.57 -19.65
N TYR A 5 9.49 2.60 -19.22
CA TYR A 5 8.12 2.47 -18.69
C TYR A 5 7.03 2.92 -19.67
N SER A 6 7.37 3.22 -20.93
CA SER A 6 6.37 3.43 -21.98
C SER A 6 5.50 2.16 -22.14
N GLY A 7 4.20 2.28 -21.88
CA GLY A 7 3.25 1.16 -21.83
C GLY A 7 3.23 0.34 -20.52
N ARG A 8 4.04 0.66 -19.50
CA ARG A 8 4.14 -0.04 -18.19
C ARG A 8 4.02 0.91 -16.98
N GLU A 9 3.27 1.99 -17.13
CA GLU A 9 3.07 3.01 -16.09
C GLU A 9 2.50 2.43 -14.79
N GLN A 10 1.73 1.34 -14.90
CA GLN A 10 1.17 0.59 -13.78
C GLN A 10 2.23 -0.12 -12.94
N THR A 11 3.12 -0.87 -13.61
CA THR A 11 4.26 -1.52 -12.99
C THR A 11 5.14 -0.49 -12.28
N LEU A 12 5.31 0.69 -12.87
CA LEU A 12 6.05 1.80 -12.27
C LEU A 12 5.42 2.26 -10.94
N ALA A 13 4.11 2.48 -10.89
CA ALA A 13 3.44 2.96 -9.68
C ALA A 13 3.54 1.94 -8.53
N LYS A 14 3.27 0.66 -8.80
CA LYS A 14 3.47 -0.45 -7.85
C LYS A 14 4.90 -0.51 -7.34
N HIS A 15 5.87 -0.53 -8.24
CA HIS A 15 7.30 -0.59 -7.89
C HIS A 15 7.77 0.64 -7.14
N PHE A 16 7.17 1.81 -7.42
CA PHE A 16 7.47 3.03 -6.70
C PHE A 16 6.92 3.01 -5.27
N ILE A 17 5.67 2.54 -5.06
CA ILE A 17 5.11 2.33 -3.72
C ILE A 17 5.97 1.32 -2.96
N LEU A 18 6.26 0.15 -3.55
CA LEU A 18 7.11 -0.88 -2.93
C LEU A 18 8.47 -0.30 -2.54
N LYS A 19 9.17 0.36 -3.47
CA LYS A 19 10.50 0.95 -3.24
C LYS A 19 10.47 1.96 -2.08
N LYS A 20 9.56 2.93 -2.14
CA LYS A 20 9.48 3.99 -1.12
C LYS A 20 9.05 3.44 0.22
N TYR A 21 8.10 2.51 0.24
CA TYR A 21 7.62 1.91 1.46
C TYR A 21 8.66 1.02 2.12
N LEU A 22 9.26 0.09 1.38
CA LEU A 22 10.33 -0.78 1.86
C LEU A 22 11.49 0.04 2.42
N GLN A 23 11.88 1.13 1.74
CA GLN A 23 12.89 2.04 2.24
C GLN A 23 12.47 2.68 3.57
N ALA A 24 11.30 3.33 3.61
CA ALA A 24 10.84 4.01 4.82
C ALA A 24 10.69 3.04 6.01
N LEU A 25 10.12 1.86 5.79
CA LEU A 25 9.98 0.81 6.79
C LEU A 25 11.34 0.33 7.28
N THR A 26 12.25 -0.02 6.37
CA THR A 26 13.58 -0.54 6.72
C THR A 26 14.32 0.43 7.63
N PHE A 27 14.43 1.70 7.22
CA PHE A 27 15.13 2.70 8.03
C PHE A 27 14.48 2.87 9.40
N LYS A 28 13.15 2.95 9.47
CA LYS A 28 12.42 3.05 10.76
C LYS A 28 12.67 1.87 11.68
N LEU A 29 12.68 0.64 11.15
CA LEU A 29 12.92 -0.56 11.94
C LEU A 29 14.37 -0.60 12.46
N LEU A 30 15.34 -0.30 11.60
CA LEU A 30 16.77 -0.37 11.96
C LEU A 30 17.18 0.76 12.92
N GLU A 31 16.72 2.00 12.69
CA GLU A 31 16.92 3.15 13.59
C GLU A 31 16.17 2.97 14.91
N GLY A 32 14.99 2.34 14.86
CA GLY A 32 14.20 1.98 16.05
C GLY A 32 14.79 0.84 16.88
N GLY A 33 16.01 0.37 16.56
CA GLY A 33 16.75 -0.59 17.38
C GLY A 33 16.50 -2.06 17.05
N ARG A 34 15.66 -2.40 16.05
CA ARG A 34 15.50 -3.82 15.66
C ARG A 34 16.81 -4.40 15.16
N ARG A 35 17.00 -5.70 15.37
CA ARG A 35 18.21 -6.43 14.94
C ARG A 35 18.26 -6.65 13.43
N GLY A 36 17.12 -6.54 12.75
CA GLY A 36 17.00 -6.88 11.35
C GLY A 36 15.57 -6.84 10.85
N LEU A 37 15.40 -7.18 9.57
CA LEU A 37 14.11 -7.46 8.95
C LEU A 37 14.27 -8.53 7.87
N THR A 38 13.15 -9.14 7.49
CA THR A 38 13.03 -10.05 6.37
C THR A 38 12.05 -9.47 5.35
N TYR A 39 12.48 -9.34 4.10
CA TYR A 39 11.60 -9.08 2.98
C TYR A 39 11.26 -10.41 2.31
N VAL A 40 9.97 -10.65 2.08
CA VAL A 40 9.46 -11.84 1.39
C VAL A 40 8.73 -11.37 0.14
N ASP A 41 9.08 -11.90 -1.01
CA ASP A 41 8.39 -11.66 -2.27
C ASP A 41 7.81 -12.98 -2.78
N GLY A 42 6.48 -13.11 -2.73
CA GLY A 42 5.80 -14.35 -3.08
C GLY A 42 5.72 -14.63 -4.58
N PHE A 43 5.98 -13.62 -5.43
CA PHE A 43 5.78 -13.70 -6.88
C PHE A 43 6.85 -12.87 -7.60
N SER A 44 8.10 -13.32 -7.49
CA SER A 44 9.25 -12.47 -7.81
C SER A 44 9.44 -12.19 -9.30
N GLY A 45 9.01 -13.08 -10.21
CA GLY A 45 9.37 -12.97 -11.63
C GLY A 45 10.81 -13.38 -11.91
N PRO A 46 11.38 -13.05 -13.09
CA PRO A 46 11.38 -11.71 -13.69
C PRO A 46 10.38 -11.52 -14.86
N TRP A 47 9.09 -11.40 -14.57
CA TRP A 47 8.05 -11.20 -15.58
C TRP A 47 8.27 -9.91 -16.38
N GLU A 48 8.34 -10.03 -17.70
CA GLU A 48 8.42 -8.90 -18.64
C GLU A 48 9.55 -7.89 -18.36
N SER A 49 10.63 -8.30 -17.71
CA SER A 49 11.80 -7.46 -17.50
C SER A 49 12.27 -6.88 -18.83
N LYS A 50 12.38 -5.56 -18.91
CA LYS A 50 12.90 -4.86 -20.10
C LYS A 50 14.37 -4.48 -19.94
N THR A 51 14.98 -4.77 -18.79
CA THR A 51 16.39 -4.48 -18.54
C THR A 51 17.18 -5.77 -18.35
N ALA A 52 18.44 -5.74 -18.79
CA ALA A 52 19.34 -6.89 -18.64
C ALA A 52 19.72 -7.16 -17.18
N ASP A 53 19.63 -6.14 -16.33
CA ASP A 53 19.97 -6.20 -14.90
C ASP A 53 18.75 -6.45 -13.99
N PHE A 54 17.56 -6.62 -14.58
CA PHE A 54 16.29 -6.78 -13.85
C PHE A 54 15.93 -5.63 -12.92
N SER A 55 16.53 -4.44 -13.06
CA SER A 55 16.26 -3.27 -12.21
C SER A 55 14.82 -2.77 -12.22
N ASP A 56 14.00 -3.24 -13.18
CA ASP A 56 12.57 -3.00 -13.28
C ASP A 56 11.70 -4.10 -12.63
N THR A 57 12.28 -5.05 -11.89
CA THR A 57 11.59 -6.14 -11.17
C THR A 57 11.48 -5.88 -9.66
N SER A 58 10.51 -6.48 -8.98
CA SER A 58 10.30 -6.29 -7.54
C SER A 58 11.47 -6.79 -6.70
N PHE A 59 12.04 -7.96 -7.01
CA PHE A 59 13.16 -8.53 -6.25
C PHE A 59 14.43 -7.67 -6.34
N MET A 60 14.78 -7.17 -7.54
CA MET A 60 15.99 -6.37 -7.69
C MET A 60 15.81 -4.97 -7.07
N ILE A 61 14.61 -4.39 -7.17
CA ILE A 61 14.27 -3.16 -6.46
C ILE A 61 14.44 -3.36 -4.94
N ALA A 62 13.95 -4.47 -4.41
CA ALA A 62 14.08 -4.78 -2.99
C ALA A 62 15.54 -4.94 -2.57
N ILE A 63 16.35 -5.71 -3.32
CA ILE A 63 17.78 -5.87 -3.08
C ILE A 63 18.49 -4.51 -3.06
N ASN A 64 18.25 -3.66 -4.06
CA ASN A 64 18.90 -2.36 -4.17
C ASN A 64 18.57 -1.46 -2.96
N VAL A 65 17.29 -1.40 -2.56
CA VAL A 65 16.88 -0.63 -1.36
C VAL A 65 17.52 -1.18 -0.10
N LEU A 66 17.52 -2.50 0.06
CA LEU A 66 17.99 -3.18 1.25
C LEU A 66 19.51 -3.15 1.38
N LYS A 67 20.26 -3.18 0.27
CA LYS A 67 21.73 -3.01 0.27
C LYS A 67 22.13 -1.61 0.68
N VAL A 68 21.41 -0.57 0.24
CA VAL A 68 21.66 0.81 0.71
C VAL A 68 21.47 0.91 2.22
N ALA A 69 20.43 0.27 2.77
CA ALA A 69 20.23 0.22 4.23
C ALA A 69 21.32 -0.61 4.92
N HIS A 70 21.70 -1.75 4.36
CA HIS A 70 22.74 -2.63 4.90
C HIS A 70 24.09 -1.92 5.03
N GLU A 71 24.50 -1.17 4.01
CA GLU A 71 25.74 -0.39 4.04
C GLU A 71 25.76 0.65 5.16
N LYS A 72 24.59 1.27 5.44
CA LYS A 72 24.44 2.22 6.54
C LYS A 72 24.39 1.53 7.92
N TYR A 73 23.85 0.32 7.99
CA TYR A 73 23.64 -0.42 9.25
C TYR A 73 24.29 -1.81 9.22
N LYS A 74 25.62 -1.85 9.10
CA LYS A 74 26.42 -3.09 8.90
C LYS A 74 26.27 -4.16 10.00
N ASN A 75 25.78 -3.79 11.19
CA ASN A 75 25.55 -4.71 12.30
C ASN A 75 24.15 -5.33 12.32
N LYS A 76 23.31 -5.06 11.30
CA LYS A 76 21.92 -5.53 11.23
C LYS A 76 21.80 -6.71 10.27
N GLN A 77 20.86 -7.59 10.57
CA GLN A 77 20.55 -8.76 9.77
C GLN A 77 19.45 -8.42 8.76
N ILE A 78 19.79 -8.36 7.48
CA ILE A 78 18.82 -8.12 6.42
C ILE A 78 18.66 -9.40 5.62
N ARG A 79 17.41 -9.83 5.44
CA ARG A 79 17.08 -11.09 4.78
C ARG A 79 16.10 -10.85 3.63
N CYS A 80 16.29 -11.55 2.52
CA CYS A 80 15.38 -11.55 1.38
C CYS A 80 15.00 -12.99 1.05
N PHE A 81 13.72 -13.27 0.85
CA PHE A 81 13.22 -14.56 0.38
C PHE A 81 12.37 -14.35 -0.87
N PHE A 82 12.77 -14.97 -1.98
CA PHE A 82 12.12 -14.80 -3.28
C PHE A 82 11.51 -16.12 -3.76
N VAL A 83 10.24 -16.09 -4.17
CA VAL A 83 9.52 -17.25 -4.69
C VAL A 83 9.19 -17.05 -6.16
N GLU A 84 9.45 -18.08 -6.97
CA GLU A 84 9.09 -18.11 -8.39
C GLU A 84 8.69 -19.53 -8.82
N GLU A 85 7.50 -19.67 -9.41
CA GLU A 85 6.93 -20.96 -9.80
C GLU A 85 7.56 -21.48 -11.10
N ASN A 86 7.70 -20.62 -12.11
CA ASN A 86 8.22 -21.01 -13.39
C ASN A 86 9.73 -21.31 -13.29
N ARG A 87 10.12 -22.53 -13.67
CA ARG A 87 11.50 -23.01 -13.55
C ARG A 87 12.51 -22.19 -14.36
N GLU A 88 12.15 -21.67 -15.52
CA GLU A 88 13.04 -20.87 -16.36
C GLU A 88 13.23 -19.47 -15.79
N SER A 89 12.13 -18.82 -15.39
CA SER A 89 12.14 -17.55 -14.66
C SER A 89 12.94 -17.67 -13.37
N TYR A 90 12.73 -18.75 -12.61
CA TYR A 90 13.46 -19.04 -11.37
C TYR A 90 14.97 -19.12 -11.59
N LYS A 91 15.44 -19.79 -12.66
CA LYS A 91 16.89 -19.86 -12.96
C LYS A 91 17.48 -18.47 -13.18
N GLN A 92 16.76 -17.58 -13.86
CA GLN A 92 17.19 -16.20 -14.07
C GLN A 92 17.24 -15.42 -12.74
N LEU A 93 16.16 -15.53 -11.94
CA LEU A 93 16.07 -14.95 -10.61
C LEU A 93 17.24 -15.41 -9.71
N GLU A 94 17.43 -16.71 -9.57
CA GLU A 94 18.47 -17.29 -8.73
C GLU A 94 19.87 -16.83 -9.17
N SER A 95 20.13 -16.84 -10.49
CA SER A 95 21.40 -16.34 -11.04
C SER A 95 21.61 -14.85 -10.73
N ALA A 96 20.57 -14.03 -10.83
CA ALA A 96 20.65 -12.59 -10.60
C ALA A 96 20.89 -12.25 -9.13
N VAL A 97 20.30 -12.99 -8.19
CA VAL A 97 20.35 -12.64 -6.76
C VAL A 97 21.50 -13.31 -6.00
N ARG A 98 22.11 -14.37 -6.54
CA ARG A 98 23.15 -15.17 -5.88
C ARG A 98 24.33 -14.34 -5.39
N ALA A 99 24.79 -13.38 -6.19
CA ALA A 99 25.94 -12.55 -5.86
C ALA A 99 25.71 -11.63 -4.64
N TYR A 100 24.46 -11.39 -4.25
CA TYR A 100 24.13 -10.52 -3.12
C TYR A 100 24.09 -11.27 -1.78
N HIS A 101 24.08 -12.60 -1.79
CA HIS A 101 24.11 -13.41 -0.58
C HIS A 101 25.48 -13.33 0.09
N SER A 102 25.52 -12.69 1.27
CA SER A 102 26.73 -12.43 2.05
C SER A 102 26.41 -12.61 3.55
N PRO A 103 26.15 -13.86 4.00
CA PRO A 103 25.70 -14.14 5.36
C PRO A 103 26.71 -13.70 6.43
N GLU A 104 28.00 -13.74 6.11
CA GLU A 104 29.10 -13.25 6.95
C GLU A 104 29.04 -11.74 7.21
N GLN A 105 28.42 -10.99 6.30
CA GLN A 105 28.15 -9.56 6.44
C GLN A 105 26.74 -9.29 6.98
N GLY A 106 25.93 -10.31 7.25
CA GLY A 106 24.56 -10.18 7.73
C GLY A 106 23.52 -9.90 6.63
N PHE A 107 23.85 -10.15 5.36
CA PHE A 107 22.90 -10.04 4.24
C PHE A 107 22.56 -11.42 3.66
N HIS A 108 21.33 -11.88 3.90
CA HIS A 108 20.89 -13.23 3.53
C HIS A 108 19.92 -13.17 2.36
N VAL A 109 20.11 -14.04 1.37
CA VAL A 109 19.19 -14.21 0.25
C VAL A 109 18.87 -15.69 0.13
N ALA A 110 17.58 -16.00 0.11
CA ALA A 110 17.06 -17.33 -0.14
C ALA A 110 16.04 -17.27 -1.28
N THR A 111 15.94 -18.37 -2.02
CA THR A 111 15.07 -18.50 -3.18
C THR A 111 14.33 -19.84 -3.14
N PHE A 112 13.12 -19.89 -3.67
CA PHE A 112 12.34 -21.13 -3.79
C PHE A 112 11.70 -21.26 -5.16
N ASN A 113 11.92 -22.41 -5.82
CA ASN A 113 11.25 -22.73 -7.08
C ASN A 113 9.96 -23.52 -6.83
N GLY A 114 8.82 -22.86 -6.97
CA GLY A 114 7.50 -23.47 -6.77
C GLY A 114 6.45 -22.42 -6.42
N LYS A 115 5.27 -22.87 -6.01
CA LYS A 115 4.17 -21.99 -5.64
C LYS A 115 4.44 -21.30 -4.32
N PHE A 116 3.91 -20.08 -4.17
CA PHE A 116 4.05 -19.31 -2.94
C PHE A 116 3.48 -20.03 -1.73
N GLU A 117 2.29 -20.64 -1.85
CA GLU A 117 1.69 -21.37 -0.73
C GLU A 117 2.49 -22.61 -0.28
N ASP A 118 3.31 -23.18 -1.17
CA ASP A 118 4.13 -24.35 -0.87
C ASP A 118 5.46 -23.95 -0.23
N ALA A 119 5.86 -22.67 -0.35
CA ALA A 119 7.07 -22.11 0.24
C ALA A 119 6.89 -21.67 1.69
N ILE A 120 5.66 -21.63 2.22
CA ILE A 120 5.34 -21.08 3.54
C ILE A 120 6.19 -21.70 4.66
N PRO A 121 6.37 -23.03 4.77
CA PRO A 121 7.21 -23.61 5.82
C PRO A 121 8.67 -23.13 5.78
N GLN A 122 9.24 -23.02 4.58
CA GLN A 122 10.61 -22.55 4.37
C GLN A 122 10.74 -21.05 4.67
N ILE A 123 9.75 -20.25 4.27
CA ILE A 123 9.69 -18.82 4.57
C ILE A 123 9.63 -18.63 6.08
N GLU A 124 8.77 -19.36 6.79
CA GLU A 124 8.63 -19.21 8.25
C GLU A 124 9.91 -19.58 9.01
N ALA A 125 10.58 -20.66 8.59
CA ALA A 125 11.88 -21.04 9.15
C ALA A 125 12.94 -19.95 8.88
N PHE A 126 12.98 -19.40 7.67
CA PHE A 126 13.92 -18.35 7.28
C PHE A 126 13.65 -17.01 7.96
N VAL A 127 12.38 -16.63 8.13
CA VAL A 127 11.95 -15.43 8.86
C VAL A 127 12.33 -15.57 10.34
N GLY A 128 12.06 -16.72 10.97
CA GLY A 128 12.29 -16.91 12.40
C GLY A 128 11.61 -15.81 13.22
N SER A 129 12.30 -15.21 14.19
CA SER A 129 11.76 -14.10 14.99
C SER A 129 11.95 -12.72 14.35
N SER A 130 12.35 -12.65 13.08
CA SER A 130 12.56 -11.38 12.38
C SER A 130 11.22 -10.74 12.00
N PHE A 131 11.18 -9.41 11.95
CA PHE A 131 10.05 -8.69 11.40
C PHE A 131 9.96 -8.96 9.90
N ALA A 132 8.80 -9.35 9.38
CA ALA A 132 8.61 -9.63 7.96
C ALA A 132 7.81 -8.54 7.24
N LEU A 133 8.32 -8.00 6.13
CA LEU A 133 7.47 -7.37 5.12
C LEU A 133 7.21 -8.38 4.01
N THR A 134 5.96 -8.80 3.86
CA THR A 134 5.55 -9.76 2.83
C THR A 134 4.87 -9.04 1.68
N PHE A 135 5.43 -9.18 0.48
CA PHE A 135 4.87 -8.68 -0.76
C PHE A 135 4.23 -9.83 -1.55
N ILE A 136 2.95 -9.70 -1.85
CA ILE A 136 2.13 -10.69 -2.55
C ILE A 136 1.65 -10.04 -3.84
N ASP A 137 2.31 -10.36 -4.95
CA ASP A 137 2.05 -9.75 -6.24
C ASP A 137 1.75 -10.78 -7.34
N PRO A 138 0.57 -11.42 -7.29
CA PRO A 138 0.18 -12.35 -8.33
C PRO A 138 0.03 -11.63 -9.68
N THR A 139 0.29 -12.34 -10.78
CA THR A 139 -0.09 -11.89 -12.13
C THR A 139 -1.62 -11.96 -12.36
N GLY A 140 -2.35 -12.65 -11.47
CA GLY A 140 -3.81 -12.80 -11.47
C GLY A 140 -4.41 -12.68 -10.06
N TRP A 141 -5.31 -13.61 -9.69
CA TRP A 141 -5.98 -13.63 -8.37
C TRP A 141 -5.82 -14.96 -7.62
N THR A 142 -4.96 -15.86 -8.11
CA THR A 142 -4.69 -17.19 -7.53
C THR A 142 -3.24 -17.30 -7.03
N GLY A 143 -2.90 -18.39 -6.34
CA GLY A 143 -1.56 -18.66 -5.82
C GLY A 143 -1.27 -18.07 -4.43
N TYR A 144 -2.28 -17.55 -3.74
CA TYR A 144 -2.14 -17.04 -2.36
C TYR A 144 -3.40 -17.30 -1.52
N PRO A 145 -3.90 -18.55 -1.47
CA PRO A 145 -5.09 -18.88 -0.66
C PRO A 145 -4.85 -18.49 0.81
N LEU A 146 -5.70 -17.62 1.35
CA LEU A 146 -5.50 -17.00 2.65
C LEU A 146 -5.34 -18.02 3.79
N PRO A 147 -6.09 -19.13 3.83
CA PRO A 147 -5.88 -20.16 4.86
C PRO A 147 -4.47 -20.78 4.84
N LYS A 148 -3.84 -20.93 3.67
CA LYS A 148 -2.48 -21.52 3.58
C LYS A 148 -1.39 -20.53 3.98
N ILE A 149 -1.60 -19.24 3.77
CA ILE A 149 -0.61 -18.19 4.06
C ILE A 149 -0.87 -17.47 5.39
N ALA A 150 -1.98 -17.78 6.07
CA ALA A 150 -2.38 -17.11 7.30
C ALA A 150 -1.33 -17.19 8.41
N SER A 151 -0.62 -18.32 8.53
CA SER A 151 0.44 -18.50 9.52
C SER A 151 1.58 -17.49 9.33
N LEU A 152 1.97 -17.22 8.07
CA LEU A 152 2.94 -16.19 7.70
C LEU A 152 2.39 -14.78 8.01
N LEU A 153 1.14 -14.49 7.64
CA LEU A 153 0.52 -13.18 7.88
C LEU A 153 0.34 -12.86 9.38
N ARG A 154 0.14 -13.87 10.22
CA ARG A 154 0.00 -13.74 11.68
C ARG A 154 1.32 -13.45 12.39
N ARG A 155 2.47 -13.62 11.72
CA ARG A 155 3.78 -13.28 12.29
C ARG A 155 3.92 -11.77 12.51
N GLU A 156 4.93 -11.41 13.28
CA GLU A 156 5.31 -10.01 13.44
C GLU A 156 5.78 -9.44 12.10
N GLY A 157 4.99 -8.52 11.55
CA GLY A 157 5.23 -8.05 10.20
C GLY A 157 4.07 -7.25 9.63
N GLU A 158 4.23 -6.95 8.35
CA GLU A 158 3.30 -6.21 7.51
C GLU A 158 3.17 -6.92 6.16
N VAL A 159 2.05 -6.65 5.49
CA VAL A 159 1.76 -7.24 4.17
C VAL A 159 1.37 -6.16 3.18
N LEU A 160 1.83 -6.32 1.95
CA LEU A 160 1.39 -5.59 0.77
C LEU A 160 0.90 -6.60 -0.26
N VAL A 161 -0.38 -6.52 -0.62
CA VAL A 161 -0.99 -7.41 -1.61
C VAL A 161 -1.42 -6.59 -2.81
N ASN A 162 -0.93 -6.95 -4.00
CA ASN A 162 -1.48 -6.42 -5.24
C ASN A 162 -2.80 -7.13 -5.56
N PHE A 163 -3.91 -6.43 -5.31
CA PHE A 163 -5.25 -6.93 -5.57
C PHE A 163 -5.75 -6.44 -6.93
N MET A 164 -5.78 -7.34 -7.90
CA MET A 164 -6.14 -7.07 -9.31
C MET A 164 -7.65 -6.85 -9.49
N PHE A 165 -8.12 -5.68 -9.04
CA PHE A 165 -9.52 -5.22 -9.01
C PHE A 165 -10.27 -5.38 -10.34
N ASP A 166 -9.61 -5.10 -11.47
CA ASP A 166 -10.25 -5.10 -12.80
C ASP A 166 -10.58 -6.52 -13.29
N HIS A 167 -9.80 -7.52 -12.88
CA HIS A 167 -10.13 -8.92 -13.15
C HIS A 167 -11.31 -9.37 -12.28
N VAL A 168 -11.28 -9.07 -10.99
CA VAL A 168 -12.38 -9.39 -10.07
C VAL A 168 -13.70 -8.78 -10.54
N ASN A 169 -13.71 -7.52 -10.98
CA ASN A 169 -14.92 -6.85 -11.48
C ASN A 169 -15.43 -7.42 -12.81
N ARG A 170 -14.55 -7.82 -13.74
CA ARG A 170 -14.94 -8.41 -15.03
C ARG A 170 -15.43 -9.85 -14.89
N PHE A 171 -14.76 -10.67 -14.07
CA PHE A 171 -15.08 -12.09 -13.91
C PHE A 171 -16.23 -12.34 -12.92
N ALA A 172 -16.45 -11.45 -11.94
CA ALA A 172 -17.60 -11.58 -11.05
C ALA A 172 -18.93 -11.20 -11.72
N GLY A 173 -18.92 -10.65 -12.94
CA GLY A 173 -20.12 -10.43 -13.77
C GLY A 173 -20.45 -11.63 -14.67
N TRP A 174 -19.58 -12.64 -14.74
CA TRP A 174 -19.82 -13.89 -15.45
C TRP A 174 -20.29 -14.90 -14.40
N ASP A 175 -21.56 -15.28 -14.42
CA ASP A 175 -22.12 -16.30 -13.53
C ASP A 175 -21.62 -17.72 -13.86
N ASP A 176 -20.33 -17.88 -14.17
CA ASP A 176 -19.68 -19.17 -14.34
C ASP A 176 -19.23 -19.71 -12.96
N PRO A 177 -19.85 -20.78 -12.45
CA PRO A 177 -19.54 -21.35 -11.15
C PRO A 177 -18.07 -21.75 -10.99
N ALA A 178 -17.40 -22.16 -12.07
CA ALA A 178 -16.01 -22.59 -12.02
C ALA A 178 -15.06 -21.41 -11.71
N ASN A 179 -15.29 -20.26 -12.34
CA ASN A 179 -14.51 -19.04 -12.08
C ASN A 179 -14.79 -18.50 -10.68
N LEU A 180 -16.05 -18.54 -10.24
CA LEU A 180 -16.46 -18.03 -8.93
C LEU A 180 -15.80 -18.81 -7.78
N ALA A 181 -15.71 -20.13 -7.90
CA ALA A 181 -15.04 -20.99 -6.91
C ALA A 181 -13.54 -20.67 -6.74
N THR A 182 -12.89 -20.07 -7.76
CA THR A 182 -11.47 -19.67 -7.65
C THR A 182 -11.25 -18.48 -6.71
N PHE A 183 -12.29 -17.71 -6.38
CA PHE A 183 -12.22 -16.59 -5.44
C PHE A 183 -12.39 -17.02 -3.98
N ASP A 184 -13.01 -18.17 -3.73
CA ASP A 184 -13.31 -18.65 -2.37
C ASP A 184 -12.06 -18.67 -1.46
N PRO A 185 -10.88 -19.16 -1.92
CA PRO A 185 -9.70 -19.23 -1.06
C PRO A 185 -9.12 -17.85 -0.69
N ILE A 186 -9.45 -16.79 -1.43
CA ILE A 186 -8.98 -15.43 -1.17
C ILE A 186 -10.04 -14.50 -0.58
N LEU A 187 -11.33 -14.84 -0.71
CA LEU A 187 -12.46 -14.09 -0.13
C LEU A 187 -13.06 -14.77 1.12
N GLY A 188 -12.39 -15.80 1.63
CA GLY A 188 -12.70 -16.40 2.92
C GLY A 188 -13.84 -17.43 2.90
N GLY A 189 -14.00 -18.15 1.79
CA GLY A 189 -14.95 -19.25 1.65
C GLY A 189 -16.01 -19.03 0.58
N PRO A 190 -16.78 -20.09 0.22
CA PRO A 190 -17.75 -20.09 -0.89
C PRO A 190 -18.96 -19.16 -0.69
N ASP A 191 -19.20 -18.72 0.54
CA ASP A 191 -20.29 -17.82 0.95
C ASP A 191 -19.95 -16.33 0.77
N TRP A 192 -18.80 -16.00 0.18
CA TRP A 192 -18.28 -14.63 0.12
C TRP A 192 -19.25 -13.63 -0.53
N LYS A 193 -20.09 -14.10 -1.46
CA LYS A 193 -21.10 -13.27 -2.13
C LYS A 193 -22.16 -12.74 -1.18
N ASP A 194 -22.58 -13.55 -0.22
CA ASP A 194 -23.62 -13.21 0.75
C ASP A 194 -23.10 -12.20 1.78
N ARG A 195 -21.77 -12.11 1.91
CA ARG A 195 -21.05 -11.16 2.78
C ARG A 195 -20.73 -9.82 2.11
N LEU A 196 -21.12 -9.63 0.84
CA LEU A 196 -20.92 -8.36 0.14
C LEU A 196 -21.83 -7.27 0.70
N ASP A 197 -21.28 -6.05 0.80
CA ASP A 197 -22.06 -4.88 1.18
C ASP A 197 -22.97 -4.43 0.03
N PRO A 198 -24.31 -4.54 0.17
CA PRO A 198 -25.23 -4.20 -0.91
C PRO A 198 -25.33 -2.68 -1.16
N SER A 199 -24.84 -1.83 -0.25
CA SER A 199 -24.83 -0.38 -0.45
C SER A 199 -23.66 0.12 -1.29
N LEU A 200 -22.73 -0.77 -1.68
CA LEU A 200 -21.54 -0.43 -2.45
C LEU A 200 -21.61 -1.03 -3.86
N PRO A 201 -21.01 -0.36 -4.86
CA PRO A 201 -20.75 -1.00 -6.15
C PRO A 201 -19.96 -2.29 -5.93
N ARG A 202 -20.30 -3.34 -6.68
CA ARG A 202 -19.78 -4.71 -6.49
C ARG A 202 -18.26 -4.77 -6.28
N GLY A 203 -17.47 -4.10 -7.12
CA GLY A 203 -16.00 -4.08 -6.97
C GLY A 203 -15.55 -3.54 -5.61
N ARG A 204 -16.16 -2.45 -5.13
CA ARG A 204 -15.85 -1.86 -3.82
C ARG A 204 -16.34 -2.74 -2.67
N ALA A 205 -17.46 -3.45 -2.85
CA ALA A 205 -17.93 -4.44 -1.89
C ALA A 205 -16.96 -5.62 -1.77
N VAL A 206 -16.45 -6.15 -2.90
CA VAL A 206 -15.48 -7.26 -2.91
C VAL A 206 -14.14 -6.84 -2.31
N GLU A 207 -13.65 -5.65 -2.65
CA GLU A 207 -12.43 -5.12 -2.05
C GLU A 207 -12.57 -4.89 -0.54
N LYS A 208 -13.69 -4.31 -0.10
CA LYS A 208 -14.01 -4.16 1.33
C LYS A 208 -14.03 -5.52 2.02
N LEU A 209 -14.64 -6.52 1.39
CA LEU A 209 -14.64 -7.89 1.90
C LEU A 209 -13.22 -8.44 2.00
N PHE A 210 -12.42 -8.34 0.93
CA PHE A 210 -11.04 -8.81 0.89
C PHE A 210 -10.18 -8.15 1.98
N CYS A 211 -10.28 -6.83 2.19
CA CYS A 211 -9.64 -6.16 3.31
C CYS A 211 -10.08 -6.71 4.67
N GLY A 212 -11.37 -7.04 4.81
CA GLY A 212 -11.91 -7.70 6.00
C GLY A 212 -11.32 -9.10 6.23
N VAL A 213 -11.20 -9.91 5.17
CA VAL A 213 -10.61 -11.25 5.27
C VAL A 213 -9.13 -11.16 5.61
N ILE A 214 -8.34 -10.33 4.91
CA ILE A 214 -6.92 -10.06 5.24
C ILE A 214 -6.76 -9.63 6.70
N ARG A 215 -7.63 -8.74 7.17
CA ARG A 215 -7.63 -8.29 8.58
C ARG A 215 -7.83 -9.45 9.54
N SER A 216 -8.84 -10.29 9.30
CA SER A 216 -9.18 -11.40 10.17
C SER A 216 -8.13 -12.52 10.13
N GLU A 217 -7.71 -12.95 8.95
CA GLU A 217 -6.76 -14.05 8.77
C GLU A 217 -5.36 -13.68 9.24
N GLY A 218 -4.93 -12.45 8.93
CA GLY A 218 -3.64 -11.94 9.37
C GLY A 218 -3.67 -11.41 10.80
N GLY A 219 -4.82 -11.12 11.41
CA GLY A 219 -4.88 -10.45 12.72
C GLY A 219 -4.25 -9.05 12.70
N PHE A 220 -4.48 -8.29 11.63
CA PHE A 220 -3.97 -6.92 11.49
C PHE A 220 -4.88 -5.91 12.20
N LYS A 221 -4.29 -4.88 12.83
CA LYS A 221 -5.05 -3.80 13.47
C LYS A 221 -5.57 -2.79 12.45
N HIS A 222 -4.80 -2.57 11.39
CA HIS A 222 -5.08 -1.64 10.30
C HIS A 222 -4.94 -2.38 8.98
N VAL A 223 -5.98 -2.32 8.17
CA VAL A 223 -5.96 -2.77 6.77
C VAL A 223 -6.64 -1.70 5.94
N LEU A 224 -5.97 -1.28 4.89
CA LEU A 224 -6.45 -0.27 3.95
C LEU A 224 -6.12 -0.69 2.52
N SER A 225 -6.78 -0.05 1.56
CA SER A 225 -6.55 -0.27 0.14
C SER A 225 -6.27 1.06 -0.56
N THR A 226 -5.27 1.04 -1.44
CA THR A 226 -4.86 2.18 -2.26
C THR A 226 -5.14 1.87 -3.72
N HIS A 227 -5.98 2.69 -4.36
CA HIS A 227 -6.22 2.59 -5.79
C HIS A 227 -5.09 3.24 -6.58
N VAL A 228 -4.62 2.54 -7.60
CA VAL A 228 -3.70 3.10 -8.59
C VAL A 228 -4.45 3.22 -9.91
N SER A 229 -4.74 4.46 -10.33
CA SER A 229 -5.41 4.76 -11.60
C SER A 229 -4.44 4.77 -12.78
N LYS A 230 -4.96 4.52 -13.99
CA LYS A 230 -4.20 4.75 -15.23
C LYS A 230 -4.07 6.26 -15.47
N ALA A 231 -2.86 6.73 -15.78
CA ALA A 231 -2.62 8.12 -16.17
C ALA A 231 -3.39 8.56 -17.44
N VAL A 232 -3.86 7.59 -18.25
CA VAL A 232 -4.45 7.82 -19.59
C VAL A 232 -5.84 7.19 -19.76
N ALA A 233 -6.36 6.45 -18.77
CA ALA A 233 -7.72 5.93 -18.81
C ALA A 233 -8.33 5.93 -17.41
N ASP A 234 -9.55 6.46 -17.32
CA ASP A 234 -10.30 6.79 -16.11
C ASP A 234 -10.80 5.56 -15.32
N ARG A 235 -9.94 4.52 -15.14
CA ARG A 235 -10.27 3.30 -14.40
C ARG A 235 -9.10 2.82 -13.52
N PRO A 236 -9.35 2.45 -12.25
CA PRO A 236 -8.37 1.78 -11.41
C PRO A 236 -8.15 0.35 -11.91
N HIS A 237 -6.90 -0.03 -12.20
CA HIS A 237 -6.59 -1.37 -12.70
C HIS A 237 -6.26 -2.37 -11.60
N PHE A 238 -5.68 -1.90 -10.50
CA PHE A 238 -5.39 -2.71 -9.32
C PHE A 238 -5.42 -1.83 -8.07
N SER A 239 -5.49 -2.48 -6.91
CA SER A 239 -5.38 -1.82 -5.62
C SER A 239 -4.31 -2.50 -4.78
N ILE A 240 -3.48 -1.71 -4.10
CA ILE A 240 -2.52 -2.25 -3.14
C ILE A 240 -3.21 -2.31 -1.78
N VAL A 241 -3.45 -3.51 -1.29
CA VAL A 241 -3.98 -3.76 0.04
C VAL A 241 -2.81 -3.87 1.01
N TYR A 242 -2.81 -3.02 2.03
CA TYR A 242 -1.77 -2.94 3.04
C TYR A 242 -2.31 -3.35 4.39
N GLY A 243 -1.60 -4.23 5.10
CA GLY A 243 -1.93 -4.68 6.46
C GLY A 243 -0.80 -4.42 7.44
N THR A 244 -1.13 -3.83 8.59
CA THR A 244 -0.20 -3.58 9.70
C THR A 244 -0.87 -3.66 11.07
N ARG A 245 -0.08 -3.95 12.10
CA ARG A 245 -0.50 -3.85 13.51
C ARG A 245 -0.07 -2.53 14.14
N SER A 246 0.79 -1.77 13.47
CA SER A 246 1.47 -0.60 14.01
C SER A 246 0.82 0.69 13.52
N PRO A 247 0.43 1.60 14.41
CA PRO A 247 0.03 2.96 14.02
C PRO A 247 1.17 3.71 13.31
N LYS A 248 2.43 3.42 13.66
CA LYS A 248 3.60 3.95 12.94
C LYS A 248 3.69 3.37 11.51
N GLY A 249 3.30 2.12 11.31
CA GLY A 249 3.20 1.51 9.97
C GLY A 249 2.16 2.25 9.12
N LEU A 250 0.94 2.43 9.66
CA LEU A 250 -0.17 3.15 9.02
C LEU A 250 0.24 4.57 8.58
N THR A 251 0.82 5.35 9.49
CA THR A 251 1.30 6.72 9.16
C THR A 251 2.40 6.71 8.11
N THR A 252 3.32 5.74 8.16
CA THR A 252 4.39 5.61 7.16
C THR A 252 3.82 5.31 5.78
N PHE A 253 2.90 4.35 5.69
CA PHE A 253 2.29 3.96 4.44
C PHE A 253 1.50 5.12 3.83
N ARG A 254 0.66 5.80 4.61
CA ARG A 254 -0.08 6.98 4.12
C ARG A 254 0.81 8.14 3.67
N ASN A 255 1.92 8.38 4.37
CA ASN A 255 2.87 9.39 3.91
C ASN A 255 3.51 9.00 2.56
N VAL A 256 3.90 7.73 2.39
CA VAL A 256 4.44 7.23 1.13
C VAL A 256 3.41 7.35 0.02
N GLU A 257 2.18 6.87 0.24
CA GLU A 257 1.08 6.97 -0.72
C GLU A 257 0.82 8.42 -1.13
N TYR A 258 0.72 9.34 -0.16
CA TYR A 258 0.53 10.76 -0.40
C TYR A 258 1.65 11.35 -1.27
N ASP A 259 2.91 10.99 -1.00
CA ASP A 259 4.06 11.45 -1.78
C ASP A 259 4.11 10.81 -3.18
N VAL A 260 3.67 9.54 -3.32
CA VAL A 260 3.54 8.86 -4.62
C VAL A 260 2.50 9.58 -5.49
N LEU A 261 1.32 9.86 -4.95
CA LEU A 261 0.25 10.54 -5.70
C LEU A 261 0.71 11.93 -6.14
N ARG A 262 1.35 12.69 -5.24
CA ARG A 262 1.93 14.01 -5.56
C ARG A 262 3.02 13.93 -6.64
N GLY A 263 3.87 12.91 -6.59
CA GLY A 263 4.95 12.73 -7.56
C GLY A 263 4.48 12.18 -8.91
N HIS A 264 3.36 11.46 -8.94
CA HIS A 264 2.77 10.96 -10.18
C HIS A 264 2.16 12.09 -11.02
N GLU A 265 1.42 13.01 -10.39
CA GLU A 265 0.85 14.18 -11.05
C GLU A 265 1.90 15.04 -11.75
N LYS A 266 3.03 15.35 -11.07
CA LYS A 266 4.13 16.11 -11.68
C LYS A 266 4.63 15.48 -12.98
N ARG A 267 4.84 14.16 -12.97
CA ARG A 267 5.32 13.42 -14.14
C ARG A 267 4.30 13.34 -15.27
N VAL A 268 3.01 13.24 -14.95
CA VAL A 268 1.94 13.29 -15.95
C VAL A 268 1.87 14.68 -16.59
N SER A 269 1.99 15.75 -15.79
CA SER A 269 2.06 17.13 -16.28
C SER A 269 3.26 17.35 -17.20
N GLU A 270 4.46 16.88 -16.79
CA GLU A 270 5.69 16.94 -17.58
C GLU A 270 5.53 16.19 -18.92
N ARG A 271 5.03 14.94 -18.92
CA ARG A 271 4.78 14.19 -20.16
C ARG A 271 3.76 14.86 -21.08
N ARG A 272 2.70 15.45 -20.53
CA ARG A 272 1.71 16.18 -21.35
C ARG A 272 2.32 17.43 -21.98
N HIS A 273 3.20 18.13 -21.25
CA HIS A 273 4.00 19.22 -21.82
C HIS A 273 4.89 18.70 -22.96
N GLU A 274 5.64 17.62 -22.74
CA GLU A 274 6.50 17.00 -23.77
C GLU A 274 5.70 16.58 -25.02
N ILE A 275 4.52 15.97 -24.84
CA ILE A 275 3.63 15.59 -25.96
C ILE A 275 3.07 16.81 -26.68
N LYS A 276 2.63 17.85 -25.95
CA LYS A 276 2.12 19.09 -26.54
C LYS A 276 3.22 19.83 -27.31
N GLU A 277 4.45 19.89 -26.77
CA GLU A 277 5.60 20.51 -27.44
C GLU A 277 6.02 19.71 -28.69
N ALA A 278 6.01 18.38 -28.62
CA ALA A 278 6.28 17.52 -29.77
C ALA A 278 5.22 17.64 -30.88
N GLN A 279 3.96 17.97 -30.52
CA GLN A 279 2.86 18.16 -31.47
C GLN A 279 2.72 19.58 -32.00
N SER A 280 3.06 20.62 -31.22
CA SER A 280 2.85 22.03 -31.58
C SER A 280 4.09 22.68 -32.21
N GLY A 281 5.29 22.13 -32.00
CA GLY A 281 6.56 22.73 -32.44
C GLY A 281 6.92 24.06 -31.76
N GLN A 282 6.15 24.49 -30.74
CA GLN A 282 6.41 25.69 -29.94
C GLN A 282 6.53 25.33 -28.46
N ALA A 283 7.63 25.75 -27.83
CA ALA A 283 7.80 25.68 -26.38
C ALA A 283 6.77 26.60 -25.71
N SER A 284 5.92 26.05 -24.85
CA SER A 284 4.86 26.81 -24.19
C SER A 284 5.46 27.62 -23.03
N LEU A 285 5.58 28.94 -23.21
CA LEU A 285 6.16 29.90 -22.25
C LEU A 285 5.19 30.37 -21.16
N PHE A 286 3.96 29.86 -21.12
CA PHE A 286 2.96 30.22 -20.12
C PHE A 286 2.51 28.98 -19.34
N ALA A 287 2.78 28.99 -18.03
CA ALA A 287 2.14 28.08 -17.10
C ALA A 287 0.64 28.40 -17.10
N ALA A 288 -0.17 27.54 -17.71
CA ALA A 288 -1.61 27.66 -17.66
C ALA A 288 -2.06 27.58 -16.19
N SER A 289 -2.46 28.73 -15.62
CA SER A 289 -3.21 28.74 -14.38
C SER A 289 -4.64 28.33 -14.71
N GLU A 290 -4.94 27.05 -14.57
CA GLU A 290 -6.31 26.54 -14.79
C GLU A 290 -6.62 25.54 -13.67
N LEU A 291 -7.87 25.59 -13.20
CA LEU A 291 -8.44 24.84 -12.10
C LEU A 291 -7.90 23.40 -12.01
N PRO A 292 -7.68 22.84 -10.80
CA PRO A 292 -7.18 21.48 -10.65
C PRO A 292 -8.05 20.51 -11.46
N GLU A 293 -7.41 19.77 -12.37
CA GLU A 293 -8.10 18.82 -13.23
C GLU A 293 -8.89 17.78 -12.41
N PRO A 294 -10.03 17.28 -12.92
CA PRO A 294 -10.69 16.13 -12.32
C PRO A 294 -9.69 14.96 -12.30
N ASN A 295 -9.38 14.44 -11.10
CA ASN A 295 -8.32 13.47 -10.78
C ASN A 295 -6.90 14.02 -10.54
N SER A 296 -6.73 15.34 -10.40
CA SER A 296 -5.49 15.92 -9.88
C SER A 296 -5.25 15.45 -8.44
N PHE A 297 -3.99 15.42 -8.01
CA PHE A 297 -3.66 15.08 -6.63
C PHE A 297 -4.33 16.05 -5.64
N GLU A 298 -4.37 17.34 -5.98
CA GLU A 298 -5.03 18.35 -5.15
C GLU A 298 -6.54 18.12 -5.04
N ALA A 299 -7.20 17.73 -6.13
CA ALA A 299 -8.62 17.38 -6.13
C ALA A 299 -8.88 16.15 -5.24
N ILE A 300 -8.07 15.09 -5.40
CA ILE A 300 -8.18 13.86 -4.59
C ILE A 300 -8.00 14.16 -3.10
N VAL A 301 -6.99 14.96 -2.73
CA VAL A 301 -6.74 15.31 -1.32
C VAL A 301 -7.87 16.17 -0.76
N THR A 302 -8.38 17.12 -1.55
CA THR A 302 -9.49 18.00 -1.13
C THR A 302 -10.76 17.20 -0.89
N GLU A 303 -11.14 16.35 -1.84
CA GLU A 303 -12.27 15.43 -1.69
C GLU A 303 -12.11 14.52 -0.47
N ASN A 304 -10.91 13.94 -0.26
CA ASN A 304 -10.65 13.12 0.92
C ASN A 304 -10.77 13.91 2.23
N LYS A 305 -10.37 15.19 2.26
CA LYS A 305 -10.53 16.05 3.45
C LYS A 305 -12.00 16.34 3.72
N GLU A 306 -12.80 16.65 2.71
CA GLU A 306 -14.22 16.92 2.84
C GLU A 306 -14.98 15.67 3.33
N ASN A 307 -14.70 14.53 2.71
CA ASN A 307 -15.27 13.24 3.12
C ASN A 307 -14.85 12.85 4.54
N ALA A 308 -13.57 13.05 4.91
CA ALA A 308 -13.10 12.82 6.27
C ALA A 308 -13.77 13.75 7.29
N ARG A 309 -13.96 15.02 6.95
CA ARG A 309 -14.66 16.00 7.78
C ARG A 309 -16.10 15.57 8.04
N ALA A 310 -16.85 15.25 6.99
CA ALA A 310 -18.22 14.76 7.09
C ALA A 310 -18.30 13.48 7.93
N TRP A 311 -17.36 12.55 7.71
CA TRP A 311 -17.27 11.31 8.47
C TRP A 311 -16.98 11.53 9.95
N ILE A 312 -16.05 12.43 10.31
CA ILE A 312 -15.73 12.76 11.72
C ILE A 312 -16.98 13.30 12.42
N ILE A 313 -17.69 14.25 11.82
CA ILE A 313 -18.93 14.81 12.39
C ILE A 313 -19.94 13.69 12.65
N ARG A 314 -20.21 12.87 11.63
CA ARG A 314 -21.17 11.76 11.72
C ARG A 314 -20.76 10.77 12.81
N TYR A 315 -19.48 10.38 12.85
CA TYR A 315 -18.95 9.46 13.85
C TYR A 315 -19.16 9.98 15.27
N LEU A 316 -18.85 11.26 15.53
CA LEU A 316 -19.02 11.87 16.85
C LEU A 316 -20.51 11.98 17.24
N GLN A 317 -21.40 12.28 16.28
CA GLN A 317 -22.84 12.35 16.49
C GLN A 317 -23.46 10.98 16.82
N GLU A 318 -23.05 9.93 16.10
CA GLU A 318 -23.56 8.57 16.32
C GLU A 318 -23.11 7.99 17.67
N HIS A 319 -21.87 8.27 18.10
CA HIS A 319 -21.31 7.67 19.31
C HIS A 319 -21.56 8.49 20.58
N GLN A 320 -21.89 9.78 20.47
CA GLN A 320 -22.22 10.68 21.59
C GLN A 320 -21.20 10.65 22.75
N ARG A 321 -19.93 10.40 22.44
CA ARG A 321 -18.85 10.32 23.44
C ARG A 321 -17.54 10.85 22.87
N PRO A 322 -16.64 11.38 23.72
CA PRO A 322 -15.33 11.83 23.27
C PRO A 322 -14.49 10.67 22.73
N ILE A 323 -13.66 10.97 21.74
CA ILE A 323 -12.62 10.07 21.21
C ILE A 323 -11.25 10.72 21.36
N GLN A 324 -10.27 9.97 21.84
CA GLN A 324 -8.89 10.45 21.84
C GLN A 324 -8.42 10.70 20.40
N PHE A 325 -7.81 11.85 20.14
CA PHE A 325 -7.29 12.21 18.82
C PHE A 325 -6.38 11.11 18.25
N GLY A 326 -5.58 10.47 19.12
CA GLY A 326 -4.73 9.34 18.76
C GLY A 326 -5.49 8.20 18.08
N LYS A 327 -6.70 7.91 18.57
CA LYS A 327 -7.58 6.90 17.97
C LYS A 327 -8.32 7.46 16.76
N LEU A 328 -8.71 8.73 16.79
CA LEU A 328 -9.43 9.37 15.70
C LEU A 328 -8.61 9.36 14.41
N TRP A 329 -7.36 9.81 14.45
CA TRP A 329 -6.54 9.87 13.24
C TRP A 329 -6.25 8.47 12.69
N GLU A 330 -6.10 7.44 13.53
CA GLU A 330 -5.98 6.05 13.04
C GLU A 330 -7.20 5.65 12.20
N LEU A 331 -8.41 5.95 12.69
CA LEU A 331 -9.66 5.61 12.00
C LEU A 331 -9.82 6.37 10.68
N VAL A 332 -9.41 7.64 10.67
CA VAL A 332 -9.46 8.50 9.48
C VAL A 332 -8.43 8.02 8.45
N LEU A 333 -7.18 7.80 8.86
CA LEU A 333 -6.12 7.35 7.97
C LEU A 333 -6.38 5.94 7.44
N GLU A 334 -7.16 5.10 8.08
CA GLU A 334 -7.53 3.82 7.50
C GLU A 334 -8.50 3.97 6.31
N ARG A 335 -9.29 5.05 6.28
CA ARG A 335 -10.39 5.27 5.30
C ARG A 335 -10.02 6.22 4.18
N PHE A 336 -9.26 7.26 4.49
CA PHE A 336 -9.01 8.38 3.60
C PHE A 336 -7.51 8.50 3.32
N VAL A 337 -7.17 8.88 2.09
CA VAL A 337 -5.78 9.10 1.66
C VAL A 337 -5.29 10.45 2.20
N LEU A 338 -5.02 10.47 3.50
CA LEU A 338 -4.64 11.66 4.26
C LEU A 338 -3.43 11.38 5.14
N ARG A 339 -2.83 12.44 5.64
CA ARG A 339 -1.78 12.39 6.67
C ARG A 339 -2.33 12.86 8.01
N GLU A 340 -1.66 12.50 9.10
CA GLU A 340 -2.04 12.93 10.45
C GLU A 340 -2.17 14.46 10.54
N THR A 341 -1.29 15.20 9.85
CA THR A 341 -1.35 16.65 9.76
C THR A 341 -2.67 17.15 9.18
N ASN A 342 -3.21 16.47 8.16
CA ASN A 342 -4.51 16.81 7.60
C ASN A 342 -5.65 16.57 8.61
N VAL A 343 -5.59 15.50 9.40
CA VAL A 343 -6.59 15.25 10.45
C VAL A 343 -6.54 16.33 11.53
N LYS A 344 -5.33 16.80 11.89
CA LYS A 344 -5.17 17.94 12.80
C LYS A 344 -5.80 19.20 12.23
N ASP A 345 -5.56 19.49 10.96
CA ASP A 345 -6.13 20.66 10.26
C ASP A 345 -7.66 20.59 10.25
N ILE A 346 -8.25 19.44 9.90
CA ILE A 346 -9.70 19.24 9.93
C ILE A 346 -10.28 19.49 11.33
N CYS A 347 -9.62 19.02 12.39
CA CYS A 347 -10.07 19.29 13.76
C CYS A 347 -9.99 20.79 14.12
N VAL A 348 -8.94 21.49 13.67
CA VAL A 348 -8.83 22.94 13.87
C VAL A 348 -9.97 23.68 13.17
N ASP A 349 -10.27 23.31 11.93
CA ASP A 349 -11.33 23.94 11.14
C ASP A 349 -12.71 23.65 11.75
N LEU A 350 -12.99 22.40 12.13
CA LEU A 350 -14.23 22.03 12.82
C LEU A 350 -14.42 22.79 14.15
N ALA A 351 -13.34 23.00 14.89
CA ALA A 351 -13.38 23.77 16.13
C ALA A 351 -13.59 25.27 15.88
N ALA A 352 -13.00 25.84 14.83
CA ALA A 352 -13.19 27.24 14.44
C ALA A 352 -14.66 27.51 14.06
N GLU A 353 -15.31 26.52 13.43
CA GLU A 353 -16.74 26.55 13.10
C GLU A 353 -17.68 26.18 14.27
N GLY A 354 -17.14 25.94 15.47
CA GLY A 354 -17.94 25.58 16.64
C GLY A 354 -18.62 24.21 16.55
N ARG A 355 -18.12 23.29 15.71
CA ARG A 355 -18.67 21.93 15.57
C ARG A 355 -18.16 20.97 16.64
N ILE A 356 -16.91 21.16 17.08
CA ILE A 356 -16.26 20.34 18.12
C ILE A 356 -15.60 21.23 19.17
N LYS A 357 -15.33 20.66 20.35
CA LYS A 357 -14.52 21.32 21.38
C LYS A 357 -13.04 21.35 20.96
N ALA A 358 -12.31 22.36 21.45
CA ALA A 358 -10.88 22.55 21.19
C ALA A 358 -10.04 22.48 22.48
N PRO A 359 -9.92 21.29 23.13
CA PRO A 359 -9.21 21.16 24.40
C PRO A 359 -7.75 21.63 24.33
N TRP A 360 -7.09 21.45 23.18
CA TRP A 360 -5.71 21.87 22.97
C TRP A 360 -5.46 23.37 23.13
N LYS A 361 -6.49 24.22 22.93
CA LYS A 361 -6.37 25.67 23.12
C LYS A 361 -6.17 26.04 24.60
N ALA A 362 -6.72 25.27 25.55
CA ALA A 362 -6.51 25.49 26.97
C ALA A 362 -5.04 25.33 27.38
N GLU A 363 -4.32 24.44 26.69
CA GLU A 363 -2.88 24.20 26.85
C GLU A 363 -2.01 25.10 25.94
N ARG A 364 -2.59 26.15 25.32
CA ARG A 364 -1.90 27.06 24.39
C ARG A 364 -1.28 26.37 23.16
N ARG A 365 -1.77 25.19 22.79
CA ARG A 365 -1.36 24.48 21.57
C ARG A 365 -2.20 24.93 20.38
N GLN A 366 -1.64 24.89 19.18
CA GLN A 366 -2.37 25.24 17.95
C GLN A 366 -3.18 24.06 17.38
N LYS A 367 -2.71 22.83 17.61
CA LYS A 367 -3.27 21.60 17.04
C LYS A 367 -3.41 20.52 18.12
N PRO A 368 -4.33 19.55 17.94
CA PRO A 368 -4.46 18.43 18.86
C PRO A 368 -3.23 17.51 18.85
N ASN A 369 -3.02 16.84 19.98
CA ASN A 369 -2.11 15.73 20.20
C ASN A 369 -2.91 14.46 20.52
N ASP A 370 -2.25 13.30 20.57
CA ASP A 370 -2.93 12.01 20.72
C ASP A 370 -3.83 11.87 21.96
N ARG A 371 -3.57 12.64 23.03
CA ARG A 371 -4.30 12.57 24.30
C ARG A 371 -5.55 13.44 24.31
N ASP A 372 -5.68 14.39 23.39
CA ASP A 372 -6.82 15.31 23.36
C ASP A 372 -8.13 14.57 23.08
N ALA A 373 -9.15 14.88 23.88
CA ALA A 373 -10.49 14.36 23.71
C ALA A 373 -11.25 15.19 22.66
N ILE A 374 -11.55 14.59 21.51
CA ILE A 374 -12.34 15.18 20.45
C ILE A 374 -13.80 14.82 20.67
N GLU A 375 -14.65 15.83 20.81
CA GLU A 375 -16.09 15.68 21.06
C GLU A 375 -16.89 16.82 20.43
N MET A 376 -18.17 16.57 20.17
CA MET A 376 -19.08 17.60 19.68
C MET A 376 -19.18 18.75 20.68
N LEU A 377 -19.29 19.98 20.16
CA LEU A 377 -19.72 21.10 20.99
C LEU A 377 -21.23 20.98 21.19
N ASP A 378 -21.68 20.97 22.44
CA ASP A 378 -23.12 20.94 22.74
C ASP A 378 -23.79 22.17 22.10
N LYS A 379 -24.84 21.93 21.30
CA LYS A 379 -25.70 23.02 20.83
C LYS A 379 -26.38 23.60 22.07
N ARG A 380 -25.93 24.78 22.50
CA ARG A 380 -26.67 25.59 23.47
C ARG A 380 -27.98 26.07 22.88
#